data_AF-A0A0F3GY24-F1
#
_entry.id   AF-A0A0F3GY24-F1
#
_cell.length_a   1.000
_cell.length_b   1.000
_cell.length_c   1.000
_cell.angle_alpha   90.00
_cell.angle_beta   90.00
_cell.angle_gamma   90.00
#
_symmetry.space_group_name_H-M   'P 1'
#
loop_
_entity.id
_entity.type
_entity.pdbx_description
1 polymer ?
#
loop_
_entity_poly.entity_id
_entity_poly.type
_entity_poly.pdbx_seq_one_letter_code
_entity_poly.pdbx_strand_id
1 'polypeptide(L)'
;MIMQLKDKHGVSKTFIVAAIILLVCAAGAAFHLRQGWPVVVVFSTLAVIKPTWWSMLILGFVYTIFLHSGWPLLGFVFFAILGRPKRWWPIPAGIAFALVEVLSFYLSERPLGITRGYTVLGSIATKLIDPKHIDKVSYWSIYEPTIDWTIFVIIGTILGSFLSARYSGDFRLNVVPELWKQSRGKSVVKRWLWVFLAGILMGFAARIGGGCISGVLISGAVQLAPSGFIFMMSVWIGGVVTTFLFYRSRTIVVRRED
;
A
#
# COMPACT_ATOMS: atom_id res chain seq x y z
N MET A 1 -47.84 21.22 -8.49
CA MET A 1 -48.34 21.43 -9.85
C MET A 1 -47.18 21.91 -10.71
N ILE A 2 -46.67 21.02 -11.58
CA ILE A 2 -45.94 21.33 -12.84
C ILE A 2 -44.52 21.95 -12.62
N MET A 3 -43.38 21.43 -13.10
CA MET A 3 -43.12 20.57 -14.26
C MET A 3 -41.79 19.84 -14.10
N GLN A 4 -41.82 18.54 -14.43
CA GLN A 4 -40.66 17.74 -14.83
C GLN A 4 -40.00 18.35 -16.08
N LEU A 5 -38.69 18.62 -16.03
CA LEU A 5 -37.81 18.54 -17.20
C LEU A 5 -36.56 17.72 -16.83
N LYS A 6 -36.78 16.41 -16.87
CA LYS A 6 -35.90 15.40 -17.46
C LYS A 6 -34.74 15.99 -18.27
N ASP A 7 -33.52 15.82 -17.78
CA ASP A 7 -32.37 15.54 -18.65
C ASP A 7 -31.69 14.26 -18.16
N LYS A 8 -32.29 13.14 -18.59
CA LYS A 8 -31.71 11.80 -18.53
C LYS A 8 -30.66 11.74 -19.64
N HIS A 9 -29.40 11.51 -19.27
CA HIS A 9 -28.25 11.24 -20.14
C HIS A 9 -27.67 12.45 -20.90
N GLY A 10 -26.65 13.09 -20.32
CA GLY A 10 -25.91 14.14 -21.01
C GLY A 10 -24.49 14.29 -20.49
N VAL A 11 -23.63 13.29 -20.70
CA VAL A 11 -22.18 13.57 -20.72
C VAL A 11 -21.96 14.47 -21.93
N SER A 12 -21.53 15.72 -21.71
CA SER A 12 -21.23 16.65 -22.79
C SER A 12 -20.22 16.02 -23.74
N LYS A 13 -20.52 15.95 -25.05
CA LYS A 13 -19.60 15.44 -26.08
C LYS A 13 -18.24 16.15 -26.01
N THR A 14 -18.23 17.40 -25.58
CA THR A 14 -17.04 18.21 -25.34
C THR A 14 -16.13 17.62 -24.26
N PHE A 15 -16.71 17.01 -23.22
CA PHE A 15 -15.95 16.36 -22.14
C PHE A 15 -15.29 15.06 -22.60
N ILE A 16 -15.98 14.26 -23.41
CA ILE A 16 -15.44 13.02 -23.98
C ILE A 16 -14.30 13.34 -24.94
N VAL A 17 -14.47 14.35 -25.79
CA VAL A 17 -13.42 14.80 -26.71
C VAL A 17 -12.22 15.35 -25.95
N ALA A 18 -12.43 16.15 -24.90
CA ALA A 18 -11.33 16.64 -24.06
C ALA A 18 -10.56 15.50 -23.35
N ALA A 19 -11.26 14.50 -22.83
CA ALA A 19 -10.64 13.34 -22.19
C ALA A 19 -9.85 12.48 -23.17
N ILE A 20 -10.36 12.27 -24.39
CA ILE A 20 -9.65 11.54 -25.44
C ILE A 20 -8.40 12.30 -25.89
N ILE A 21 -8.49 13.62 -26.09
CA ILE A 21 -7.34 14.46 -26.46
C ILE A 21 -6.27 14.42 -25.37
N LEU A 22 -6.66 14.55 -24.09
CA LEU A 22 -5.74 14.43 -22.95
C LEU A 22 -5.06 13.07 -22.87
N LEU A 23 -5.80 11.98 -23.11
CA LEU A 23 -5.25 10.62 -23.14
C LEU A 23 -4.28 10.41 -24.30
N VAL A 24 -4.59 10.93 -25.49
CA VAL A 24 -3.72 10.84 -26.67
C VAL A 24 -2.45 11.68 -26.48
N CYS A 25 -2.56 12.89 -25.94
CA CYS A 25 -1.41 13.73 -25.61
C CYS A 25 -0.52 13.09 -24.52
N ALA A 26 -1.13 12.49 -23.49
CA ALA A 26 -0.39 11.80 -22.43
C ALA A 26 0.30 10.52 -22.94
N ALA A 27 -0.34 9.77 -23.85
CA ALA A 27 0.27 8.61 -24.51
C ALA A 27 1.46 9.02 -25.41
N GLY A 28 1.34 10.13 -26.13
CA GLY A 28 2.44 10.70 -26.92
C GLY A 28 3.61 11.15 -26.06
N ALA A 29 3.34 11.85 -24.95
CA ALA A 29 4.37 12.26 -23.99
C ALA A 29 5.05 11.05 -23.30
N ALA A 30 4.29 10.01 -22.96
CA ALA A 30 4.80 8.77 -22.39
C ALA A 30 5.73 8.00 -23.36
N PHE A 31 5.39 7.98 -24.66
CA PHE A 31 6.22 7.40 -25.71
C PHE A 31 7.54 8.16 -25.89
N HIS A 32 7.49 9.49 -25.82
CA HIS A 32 8.66 10.34 -26.04
C HIS A 32 9.64 10.37 -24.85
N LEU A 33 9.13 10.23 -23.62
CA LEU A 33 9.94 10.30 -22.39
C LEU A 33 10.54 8.96 -21.93
N ARG A 34 10.22 7.83 -22.60
CA ARG A 34 10.63 6.47 -22.21
C ARG A 34 10.37 6.11 -20.72
N GLN A 35 9.50 6.85 -20.03
CA GLN A 35 9.07 6.61 -18.64
C GLN A 35 7.55 6.79 -18.56
N GLY A 36 6.81 5.73 -18.94
CA GLY A 36 5.37 5.84 -19.21
C GLY A 36 4.42 5.58 -18.04
N TRP A 37 4.89 5.12 -16.88
CA TRP A 37 3.98 4.56 -15.86
C TRP A 37 3.38 5.57 -14.86
N PRO A 38 4.05 6.66 -14.42
CA PRO A 38 3.43 7.58 -13.45
C PRO A 38 2.44 8.53 -14.13
N VAL A 39 2.75 8.97 -15.34
CA VAL A 39 1.98 9.99 -16.06
C VAL A 39 0.62 9.44 -16.51
N VAL A 40 0.59 8.24 -17.08
CA VAL A 40 -0.66 7.60 -17.54
C VAL A 40 -1.60 7.29 -16.38
N VAL A 41 -1.07 6.83 -15.24
CA VAL A 41 -1.88 6.55 -14.04
C VAL A 41 -2.46 7.84 -13.47
N VAL A 42 -1.65 8.90 -13.34
CA VAL A 42 -2.10 10.21 -12.84
C VAL A 42 -3.19 10.80 -13.73
N PHE A 43 -3.04 10.77 -15.06
CA PHE A 43 -4.06 11.29 -15.98
C PHE A 43 -5.34 10.43 -16.02
N SER A 44 -5.21 9.11 -15.89
CA SER A 44 -6.36 8.20 -15.78
C SER A 44 -7.17 8.46 -14.51
N THR A 45 -6.49 8.76 -13.39
CA THR A 45 -7.15 9.12 -12.13
C THR A 45 -7.74 10.54 -12.14
N LEU A 46 -7.10 11.51 -12.81
CA LEU A 46 -7.59 12.88 -12.92
C LEU A 46 -8.84 13.00 -13.81
N ALA A 47 -9.03 12.09 -14.77
CA ALA A 47 -10.22 12.04 -15.60
C ALA A 47 -11.50 11.62 -14.85
N VAL A 48 -11.38 11.09 -13.62
CA VAL A 48 -12.49 10.51 -12.85
C VAL A 48 -12.81 11.37 -11.63
N ILE A 49 -13.48 12.49 -11.86
CA ILE A 49 -14.01 13.36 -10.78
C ILE A 49 -15.34 12.81 -10.23
N LYS A 50 -16.00 11.86 -10.92
CA LYS A 50 -17.11 11.07 -10.37
C LYS A 50 -17.01 9.61 -10.83
N PRO A 51 -16.82 8.63 -9.93
CA PRO A 51 -16.66 7.24 -10.31
C PRO A 51 -18.02 6.65 -10.76
N THR A 52 -18.11 6.26 -12.03
CA THR A 52 -19.21 5.49 -12.61
C THR A 52 -18.68 4.11 -13.02
N TRP A 53 -19.54 3.09 -13.06
CA TRP A 53 -19.14 1.70 -13.39
C TRP A 53 -18.32 1.56 -14.69
N TRP A 54 -18.58 2.37 -15.72
CA TRP A 54 -17.79 2.36 -16.96
C TRP A 54 -16.35 2.86 -16.80
N SER A 55 -16.04 3.77 -15.86
CA SER A 55 -14.65 4.20 -15.64
C SER A 55 -13.80 3.06 -15.07
N MET A 56 -14.42 2.11 -14.38
CA MET A 56 -13.76 0.89 -13.89
C MET A 56 -13.45 -0.10 -15.03
N LEU A 57 -14.29 -0.14 -16.07
CA LEU A 57 -14.02 -0.90 -17.29
C LEU A 57 -12.88 -0.29 -18.10
N ILE A 58 -12.76 1.04 -18.17
CA ILE A 58 -11.65 1.72 -18.84
C ILE A 58 -10.33 1.46 -18.09
N LEU A 59 -10.33 1.57 -16.76
CA LEU A 59 -9.18 1.21 -15.92
C LEU A 59 -8.81 -0.28 -16.09
N GLY A 60 -9.80 -1.17 -16.10
CA GLY A 60 -9.60 -2.60 -16.36
C GLY A 60 -9.05 -2.89 -17.76
N PHE A 61 -9.52 -2.16 -18.78
CA PHE A 61 -9.09 -2.30 -20.18
C PHE A 61 -7.68 -1.77 -20.42
N VAL A 62 -7.33 -0.64 -19.80
CA VAL A 62 -5.94 -0.13 -19.79
C VAL A 62 -5.04 -1.15 -19.09
N TYR A 63 -5.49 -1.74 -17.98
CA TYR A 63 -4.74 -2.77 -17.26
C TYR A 63 -4.55 -4.07 -18.07
N THR A 64 -5.54 -4.51 -18.84
CA THR A 64 -5.42 -5.70 -19.71
C THR A 64 -4.55 -5.45 -20.95
N ILE A 65 -4.55 -4.25 -21.54
CA ILE A 65 -3.61 -3.88 -22.60
C ILE A 65 -2.16 -3.93 -22.09
N PHE A 66 -1.91 -3.55 -20.83
CA PHE A 66 -0.60 -3.67 -20.20
C PHE A 66 -0.13 -5.13 -20.01
N LEU A 67 -1.06 -6.07 -19.79
CA LEU A 67 -0.76 -7.51 -19.74
C LEU A 67 -0.57 -8.13 -21.13
N HIS A 68 -1.13 -7.52 -22.19
CA HIS A 68 -1.03 -8.02 -23.56
C HIS A 68 0.23 -7.55 -24.31
N SER A 69 0.98 -6.59 -23.77
CA SER A 69 2.37 -6.39 -24.14
C SER A 69 3.15 -7.59 -23.61
N GLY A 70 3.70 -8.47 -24.46
CA GLY A 70 4.31 -9.77 -24.09
C GLY A 70 5.51 -9.73 -23.12
N TRP A 71 5.82 -8.58 -22.55
CA TRP A 71 6.87 -8.34 -21.55
C TRP A 71 6.73 -9.14 -20.24
N PRO A 72 5.53 -9.41 -19.68
CA PRO A 72 5.40 -10.27 -18.50
C PRO A 72 5.78 -11.71 -18.79
N LEU A 73 5.34 -12.28 -19.92
CA LEU A 73 5.62 -13.67 -20.30
C LEU A 73 7.09 -13.87 -20.71
N LEU A 74 7.67 -12.92 -21.46
CA LEU A 74 9.11 -12.91 -21.74
C LEU A 74 9.94 -12.74 -20.45
N GLY A 75 9.47 -11.92 -19.50
CA GLY A 75 10.07 -11.78 -18.18
C GLY A 75 10.04 -13.09 -17.38
N PHE A 76 8.95 -13.86 -17.43
CA PHE A 76 8.85 -15.18 -16.79
C PHE A 76 9.88 -16.16 -17.35
N VAL A 77 9.95 -16.28 -18.68
CA VAL A 77 10.92 -17.17 -19.36
C VAL A 77 12.35 -16.71 -19.08
N PHE A 78 12.60 -15.39 -19.09
CA PHE A 78 13.90 -14.80 -18.76
C PHE A 78 14.32 -15.08 -17.31
N PHE A 79 13.46 -14.86 -16.31
CA PHE A 79 13.79 -15.10 -14.89
C PHE A 79 13.81 -16.59 -14.51
N ALA A 80 13.00 -17.43 -15.16
CA ALA A 80 13.00 -18.87 -14.93
C ALA A 80 14.25 -19.57 -15.50
N ILE A 81 14.79 -19.08 -16.62
CA ILE A 81 15.97 -19.66 -17.29
C ILE A 81 17.29 -19.13 -16.71
N LEU A 82 17.37 -17.87 -16.26
CA LEU A 82 18.64 -17.22 -15.85
C LEU A 82 19.01 -17.31 -14.36
N GLY A 83 18.38 -18.21 -13.60
CA GLY A 83 18.92 -18.64 -12.31
C GLY A 83 18.33 -17.94 -11.09
N ARG A 84 18.55 -18.57 -9.92
CA ARG A 84 17.96 -18.26 -8.60
C ARG A 84 17.86 -16.74 -8.34
N PRO A 85 16.71 -16.10 -8.59
CA PRO A 85 16.64 -14.68 -8.40
C PRO A 85 16.53 -14.43 -6.89
N LYS A 86 17.39 -13.56 -6.34
CA LYS A 86 17.24 -13.03 -4.96
C LYS A 86 15.89 -12.33 -4.73
N ARG A 87 15.08 -12.15 -5.78
CA ARG A 87 13.78 -11.49 -5.78
C ARG A 87 12.77 -12.36 -6.51
N TRP A 88 11.62 -12.57 -5.88
CA TRP A 88 10.53 -13.31 -6.47
C TRP A 88 9.90 -12.50 -7.60
N TRP A 89 9.45 -13.18 -8.64
CA TRP A 89 8.76 -12.50 -9.74
C TRP A 89 7.46 -11.87 -9.22
N PRO A 90 7.12 -10.61 -9.57
CA PRO A 90 6.00 -9.90 -8.95
C PRO A 90 4.64 -10.58 -9.13
N ILE A 91 4.44 -11.29 -10.25
CA ILE A 91 3.16 -11.94 -10.57
C ILE A 91 2.85 -13.10 -9.63
N PRO A 92 3.69 -14.15 -9.50
CA PRO A 92 3.43 -15.26 -8.57
C PRO A 92 3.44 -14.79 -7.11
N ALA A 93 4.26 -13.80 -6.76
CA ALA A 93 4.21 -13.19 -5.42
C ALA A 93 2.86 -12.49 -5.17
N GLY A 94 2.35 -11.75 -6.15
CA GLY A 94 1.03 -11.12 -6.09
C GLY A 94 -0.12 -12.12 -6.01
N ILE A 95 -0.07 -13.22 -6.78
CA ILE A 95 -1.06 -14.30 -6.73
C ILE A 95 -1.04 -14.97 -5.36
N ALA A 96 0.14 -15.34 -4.85
CA ALA A 96 0.27 -15.93 -3.53
C ALA A 96 -0.28 -15.01 -2.43
N PHE A 97 0.02 -13.72 -2.52
CA PHE A 97 -0.50 -12.73 -1.57
C PHE A 97 -2.03 -12.57 -1.66
N ALA A 98 -2.60 -12.54 -2.88
CA ALA A 98 -4.05 -12.51 -3.08
C ALA A 98 -4.74 -13.75 -2.49
N LEU A 99 -4.14 -14.94 -2.64
CA LEU A 99 -4.65 -16.17 -2.03
C LEU A 99 -4.64 -16.09 -0.50
N VAL A 100 -3.61 -15.50 0.11
CA VAL A 100 -3.56 -15.29 1.57
C VAL A 100 -4.65 -14.32 2.03
N GLU A 101 -4.91 -13.25 1.27
CA GLU A 101 -6.02 -12.32 1.58
C GLU A 101 -7.38 -13.02 1.49
N VAL A 102 -7.63 -13.79 0.44
CA VAL A 102 -8.87 -14.58 0.29
C VAL A 102 -9.02 -15.58 1.44
N LEU A 103 -7.93 -16.26 1.81
CA LEU A 103 -7.92 -17.17 2.95
C LEU A 103 -8.19 -16.45 4.28
N SER A 104 -7.71 -15.22 4.44
CA SER A 104 -8.03 -14.38 5.62
C SER A 104 -9.53 -14.08 5.69
N PHE A 105 -10.15 -13.71 4.56
CA PHE A 105 -11.60 -13.52 4.52
C PHE A 105 -12.37 -14.80 4.81
N TYR A 106 -11.91 -15.94 4.30
CA TYR A 106 -12.55 -17.23 4.53
C TYR A 106 -12.48 -17.69 5.99
N LEU A 107 -11.32 -17.52 6.64
CA LEU A 107 -11.10 -18.01 8.01
C LEU A 107 -11.57 -17.05 9.10
N SER A 108 -11.47 -15.74 8.87
CA SER A 108 -11.65 -14.72 9.91
C SER A 108 -12.82 -13.77 9.62
N GLU A 109 -13.51 -13.90 8.48
CA GLU A 109 -14.55 -12.99 7.99
C GLU A 109 -14.10 -11.51 7.94
N ARG A 110 -12.78 -11.28 7.92
CA ARG A 110 -12.17 -9.97 8.09
C ARG A 110 -10.94 -9.82 7.18
N PRO A 111 -10.66 -8.58 6.72
CA PRO A 111 -9.47 -8.26 5.95
C PRO A 111 -8.18 -8.46 6.78
N LEU A 112 -7.04 -8.65 6.11
CA LEU A 112 -5.75 -8.71 6.78
C LEU A 112 -5.42 -7.39 7.48
N GLY A 113 -5.32 -7.42 8.81
CA GLY A 113 -5.07 -6.24 9.63
C GLY A 113 -4.03 -6.50 10.71
N ILE A 114 -2.96 -5.69 10.71
CA ILE A 114 -1.90 -5.77 11.73
C ILE A 114 -2.25 -4.90 12.94
N THR A 115 -2.76 -3.69 12.72
CA THR A 115 -2.88 -2.68 13.78
C THR A 115 -3.93 -3.02 14.84
N ARG A 116 -4.92 -3.87 14.52
CA ARG A 116 -5.88 -4.38 15.53
C ARG A 116 -5.16 -5.26 16.54
N GLY A 117 -4.28 -6.15 16.09
CA GLY A 117 -3.50 -7.02 16.97
C GLY A 117 -2.64 -6.23 17.95
N TYR A 118 -1.98 -5.15 17.51
CA TYR A 118 -1.23 -4.28 18.42
C TYR A 118 -2.12 -3.58 19.46
N THR A 119 -3.32 -3.13 19.11
CA THR A 119 -4.25 -2.55 20.09
C THR A 119 -4.79 -3.57 21.08
N VAL A 120 -5.08 -4.77 20.63
CA VAL A 120 -5.54 -5.86 21.51
C VAL A 120 -4.44 -6.31 22.45
N LEU A 121 -3.19 -6.40 21.99
CA LEU A 121 -2.04 -6.62 22.88
C LEU A 121 -1.90 -5.49 23.91
N GLY A 122 -2.13 -4.24 23.49
CA GLY A 122 -2.19 -3.09 24.39
C GLY A 122 -3.33 -3.16 25.41
N SER A 123 -4.51 -3.64 25.01
CA SER A 123 -5.64 -3.80 25.93
C SER A 123 -5.38 -4.92 26.94
N ILE A 124 -4.81 -6.05 26.50
CA ILE A 124 -4.37 -7.14 27.41
C ILE A 124 -3.33 -6.62 28.40
N ALA A 125 -2.32 -5.89 27.94
CA ALA A 125 -1.30 -5.30 28.81
C ALA A 125 -1.91 -4.31 29.82
N THR A 126 -2.85 -3.48 29.38
CA THR A 126 -3.56 -2.53 30.25
C THR A 126 -4.39 -3.26 31.29
N LYS A 127 -5.03 -4.38 30.94
CA LYS A 127 -5.80 -5.22 31.86
C LYS A 127 -4.93 -5.79 32.97
N LEU A 128 -3.69 -6.14 32.65
CA LEU A 128 -2.74 -6.70 33.61
C LEU A 128 -2.20 -5.65 34.58
N ILE A 129 -2.06 -4.40 34.14
CA ILE A 129 -1.51 -3.30 34.96
C ILE A 129 -2.61 -2.61 35.79
N ASP A 130 -3.74 -2.27 35.16
CA ASP A 130 -4.87 -1.62 35.82
C ASP A 130 -6.21 -2.15 35.27
N PRO A 131 -6.76 -3.23 35.87
CA PRO A 131 -8.05 -3.79 35.46
C PRO A 131 -9.20 -2.78 35.55
N LYS A 132 -9.15 -1.86 36.52
CA LYS A 132 -10.24 -0.89 36.78
C LYS A 132 -10.28 0.23 35.76
N HIS A 133 -9.18 0.47 35.05
CA HIS A 133 -9.10 1.48 34.00
C HIS A 133 -9.79 1.02 32.71
N ILE A 134 -9.75 -0.27 32.40
CA ILE A 134 -10.35 -0.81 31.17
C ILE A 134 -11.85 -0.56 31.12
N ASP A 135 -12.56 -0.83 32.22
CA ASP A 135 -14.02 -0.72 32.27
C ASP A 135 -14.49 0.75 32.22
N LYS A 136 -13.59 1.71 32.48
CA LYS A 136 -13.89 3.15 32.46
C LYS A 136 -13.76 3.78 31.08
N VAL A 137 -12.96 3.18 30.19
CA VAL A 137 -12.62 3.80 28.91
C VAL A 137 -13.31 3.05 27.78
N SER A 138 -14.24 3.74 27.10
CA SER A 138 -15.02 3.19 25.97
C SER A 138 -14.16 2.74 24.79
N TYR A 139 -12.92 3.21 24.66
CA TYR A 139 -12.00 2.73 23.63
C TYR A 139 -11.72 1.23 23.73
N TRP A 140 -11.62 0.70 24.95
CA TRP A 140 -11.28 -0.71 25.18
C TRP A 140 -12.46 -1.66 24.96
N SER A 141 -13.70 -1.18 24.91
CA SER A 141 -14.85 -2.02 24.54
C SER A 141 -14.85 -2.40 23.06
N ILE A 142 -14.21 -1.59 22.20
CA ILE A 142 -14.05 -1.89 20.77
C ILE A 142 -12.92 -2.91 20.55
N TYR A 143 -11.89 -2.86 21.41
CA TYR A 143 -10.69 -3.71 21.36
C TYR A 143 -10.57 -4.52 22.64
N GLU A 144 -11.54 -5.41 22.85
CA GLU A 144 -11.59 -6.25 24.03
C GLU A 144 -10.26 -6.99 24.26
N PRO A 145 -9.86 -7.18 25.53
CA PRO A 145 -8.61 -7.85 25.91
C PRO A 145 -8.74 -9.37 25.77
N THR A 146 -8.99 -9.84 24.56
CA THR A 146 -9.11 -11.24 24.17
C THR A 146 -8.07 -11.56 23.10
N ILE A 147 -7.58 -12.81 23.06
CA ILE A 147 -6.60 -13.19 22.05
C ILE A 147 -7.32 -13.30 20.69
N ASP A 148 -7.13 -12.28 19.87
CA ASP A 148 -7.71 -12.18 18.53
C ASP A 148 -6.80 -12.85 17.49
N TRP A 149 -7.38 -13.35 16.40
CA TRP A 149 -6.66 -13.96 15.28
C TRP A 149 -5.54 -13.06 14.73
N THR A 150 -5.72 -11.74 14.76
CA THR A 150 -4.72 -10.77 14.29
C THR A 150 -3.37 -10.87 15.02
N ILE A 151 -3.34 -11.39 16.26
CA ILE A 151 -2.09 -11.67 16.99
C ILE A 151 -1.31 -12.80 16.31
N PHE A 152 -2.00 -13.87 15.89
CA PHE A 152 -1.37 -14.98 15.14
C PHE A 152 -0.88 -14.52 13.77
N VAL A 153 -1.56 -13.59 13.12
CA VAL A 153 -1.09 -12.96 11.86
C VAL A 153 0.22 -12.19 12.09
N ILE A 154 0.34 -11.45 13.20
CA ILE A 154 1.59 -10.75 13.55
C ILE A 154 2.72 -11.77 13.75
N ILE A 155 2.49 -12.81 14.56
CA ILE A 155 3.49 -13.85 14.83
C ILE A 155 3.90 -14.56 13.54
N GLY A 156 2.92 -14.96 12.71
CA GLY A 156 3.15 -15.60 11.41
C GLY A 156 3.94 -14.72 10.45
N THR A 157 3.69 -13.41 10.43
CA THR A 157 4.44 -12.45 9.61
C THR A 157 5.89 -12.33 10.08
N ILE A 158 6.12 -12.27 11.39
CA ILE A 158 7.48 -12.21 11.97
C ILE A 158 8.24 -13.50 11.63
N LEU A 159 7.67 -14.67 11.92
CA LEU A 159 8.30 -15.96 11.65
C LEU A 159 8.51 -16.19 10.15
N GLY A 160 7.51 -15.88 9.31
CA GLY A 160 7.59 -16.00 7.87
C GLY A 160 8.68 -15.10 7.27
N SER A 161 8.76 -13.83 7.73
CA SER A 161 9.81 -12.92 7.29
C SER A 161 11.21 -13.37 7.71
N PHE A 162 11.34 -13.94 8.93
CA PHE A 162 12.60 -14.50 9.42
C PHE A 162 13.05 -15.72 8.62
N LEU A 163 12.16 -16.70 8.41
CA LEU A 163 12.44 -17.88 7.60
C LEU A 163 12.78 -17.51 6.15
N SER A 164 12.04 -16.57 5.57
CA SER A 164 12.31 -16.05 4.22
C SER A 164 13.70 -15.40 4.13
N ALA A 165 14.06 -14.56 5.11
CA ALA A 165 15.38 -13.92 5.16
C ALA A 165 16.52 -14.93 5.33
N ARG A 166 16.31 -15.97 6.13
CA ARG A 166 17.29 -17.06 6.33
C ARG A 166 17.46 -17.90 5.07
N TYR A 167 16.36 -18.29 4.42
CA TYR A 167 16.39 -19.09 3.19
C TYR A 167 17.04 -18.34 2.01
N SER A 168 16.76 -17.04 1.88
CA SER A 168 17.36 -16.20 0.83
C SER A 168 18.83 -15.83 1.11
N GLY A 169 19.37 -16.15 2.30
CA GLY A 169 20.72 -15.74 2.71
C GLY A 169 20.88 -14.23 2.97
N ASP A 170 19.76 -13.49 3.04
CA ASP A 170 19.75 -12.03 3.21
C ASP A 170 19.61 -11.59 4.67
N PHE A 171 19.52 -12.54 5.62
CA PHE A 171 19.45 -12.23 7.04
C PHE A 171 20.73 -11.53 7.53
N ARG A 172 20.61 -10.25 7.90
CA ARG A 172 21.70 -9.43 8.44
C ARG A 172 21.19 -8.59 9.61
N LEU A 173 21.89 -8.63 10.74
CA LEU A 173 21.60 -7.77 11.89
C LEU A 173 22.24 -6.40 11.68
N ASN A 174 21.45 -5.44 11.20
CA ASN A 174 21.91 -4.08 10.92
C ASN A 174 21.25 -3.08 11.86
N VAL A 175 21.99 -2.64 12.88
CA VAL A 175 21.51 -1.61 13.84
C VAL A 175 21.31 -0.27 13.15
N VAL A 176 22.17 0.07 12.18
CA VAL A 176 22.08 1.29 11.36
C VAL A 176 22.24 0.91 9.88
N PRO A 177 21.14 0.84 9.10
CA PRO A 177 21.15 0.76 7.66
C PRO A 177 22.03 1.78 6.96
N GLU A 178 22.60 1.36 5.84
CA GLU A 178 23.57 2.14 5.09
C GLU A 178 23.00 3.48 4.59
N LEU A 179 21.74 3.48 4.12
CA LEU A 179 20.99 4.69 3.78
C LEU A 179 20.94 5.72 4.92
N TRP A 180 20.82 5.26 6.17
CA TRP A 180 20.85 6.14 7.34
C TRP A 180 22.25 6.67 7.59
N LYS A 181 23.28 5.80 7.50
CA LYS A 181 24.68 6.21 7.68
C LYS A 181 25.07 7.30 6.69
N GLN A 182 24.69 7.14 5.43
CA GLN A 182 24.99 8.08 4.34
C GLN A 182 24.24 9.42 4.49
N SER A 183 23.03 9.42 5.04
CA SER A 183 22.21 10.63 5.16
C SER A 183 22.41 11.42 6.46
N ARG A 184 22.45 10.73 7.60
CA ARG A 184 22.40 11.33 8.95
C ARG A 184 23.53 10.85 9.87
N GLY A 185 24.49 10.11 9.33
CA GLY A 185 25.67 9.61 10.03
C GLY A 185 25.44 8.30 10.79
N LYS A 186 26.47 7.84 11.50
CA LYS A 186 26.52 6.51 12.14
C LYS A 186 25.87 6.44 13.54
N SER A 187 25.22 7.51 14.01
CA SER A 187 24.67 7.56 15.37
C SER A 187 23.46 6.63 15.54
N VAL A 188 23.62 5.63 16.40
CA VAL A 188 22.59 4.66 16.78
C VAL A 188 21.44 5.34 17.52
N VAL A 189 21.76 6.16 18.53
CA VAL A 189 20.75 6.83 19.37
C VAL A 189 19.83 7.72 18.53
N LYS A 190 20.40 8.55 17.64
CA LYS A 190 19.61 9.41 16.75
C LYS A 190 18.65 8.59 15.89
N ARG A 191 19.11 7.48 15.33
CA ARG A 191 18.27 6.58 14.53
C ARG A 191 17.09 6.03 15.33
N TRP A 192 17.34 5.50 16.51
CA TRP A 192 16.29 4.92 17.35
C TRP A 192 15.26 5.96 17.77
N LEU A 193 15.69 7.17 18.13
CA LEU A 193 14.77 8.28 18.42
C LEU A 193 13.87 8.61 17.22
N TRP A 194 14.44 8.70 16.01
CA TRP A 194 13.66 8.96 14.80
C TRP A 194 12.68 7.84 14.45
N VAL A 195 13.10 6.57 14.56
CA VAL A 195 12.23 5.43 14.30
C VAL A 195 11.11 5.34 15.33
N PHE A 196 11.39 5.64 16.60
CA PHE A 196 10.39 5.67 17.66
C PHE A 196 9.35 6.77 17.44
N LEU A 197 9.79 8.01 17.16
CA LEU A 197 8.89 9.13 16.85
C LEU A 197 8.05 8.85 15.59
N ALA A 198 8.66 8.29 14.55
CA ALA A 198 7.95 7.87 13.35
C ALA A 198 6.92 6.77 13.64
N GLY A 199 7.25 5.81 14.52
CA GLY A 199 6.35 4.75 14.96
C GLY A 199 5.12 5.30 15.70
N ILE A 200 5.30 6.27 16.61
CA ILE A 200 4.19 6.95 17.29
C ILE A 200 3.29 7.64 16.26
N LEU A 201 3.89 8.39 15.33
CA LEU A 201 3.14 9.10 14.30
C LEU A 201 2.37 8.13 13.37
N MET A 202 2.99 7.01 12.98
CA MET A 202 2.36 5.96 12.18
C MET A 202 1.19 5.31 12.93
N GLY A 203 1.36 5.02 14.23
CA GLY A 203 0.29 4.48 15.07
C GLY A 203 -0.90 5.44 15.15
N PHE A 204 -0.64 6.72 15.42
CA PHE A 204 -1.65 7.77 15.45
C PHE A 204 -2.37 7.93 14.11
N ALA A 205 -1.61 8.01 13.01
CA ALA A 205 -2.15 8.10 11.65
C ALA A 205 -3.01 6.88 11.28
N ALA A 206 -2.61 5.67 11.71
CA ALA A 206 -3.39 4.45 11.47
C ALA A 206 -4.71 4.40 12.27
N ARG A 207 -4.89 5.22 13.31
CA ARG A 207 -6.19 5.40 13.99
C ARG A 207 -7.04 6.43 13.27
N ILE A 208 -6.46 7.56 12.86
CA ILE A 208 -7.17 8.58 12.07
C ILE A 208 -7.65 8.00 10.73
N GLY A 209 -6.80 7.22 10.06
CA GLY A 209 -7.11 6.58 8.78
C GLY A 209 -8.03 5.37 8.88
N GLY A 210 -8.50 4.99 10.07
CA GLY A 210 -9.38 3.84 10.27
C GLY A 210 -8.70 2.47 10.09
N GLY A 211 -7.38 2.42 9.87
CA GLY A 211 -6.63 1.20 9.73
C GLY A 211 -5.20 1.41 9.20
N CYS A 212 -4.52 0.32 8.92
CA CYS A 212 -3.21 0.32 8.26
C CYS A 212 -3.32 0.13 6.76
N ILE A 213 -2.17 0.17 6.08
CA ILE A 213 -2.02 -0.14 4.66
C ILE A 213 -2.67 -1.49 4.32
N SER A 214 -2.42 -2.56 5.08
CA SER A 214 -3.02 -3.86 4.75
C SER A 214 -4.55 -3.82 4.80
N GLY A 215 -5.14 -3.21 5.84
CA GLY A 215 -6.60 -3.21 6.01
C GLY A 215 -7.34 -2.21 5.12
N VAL A 216 -6.83 -1.00 4.94
CA VAL A 216 -7.53 0.07 4.19
C VAL A 216 -7.12 0.10 2.73
N LEU A 217 -5.82 -0.03 2.45
CA LEU A 217 -5.31 0.03 1.08
C LEU A 217 -5.54 -1.28 0.34
N ILE A 218 -5.00 -2.40 0.86
CA ILE A 218 -4.98 -3.67 0.14
C ILE A 218 -6.40 -4.23 0.04
N SER A 219 -7.06 -4.44 1.17
CA SER A 219 -8.42 -5.00 1.17
C SER A 219 -9.42 -4.04 0.52
N GLY A 220 -9.24 -2.72 0.69
CA GLY A 220 -10.05 -1.73 0.00
C GLY A 220 -9.87 -1.75 -1.53
N ALA A 221 -8.63 -1.93 -2.01
CA ALA A 221 -8.37 -2.07 -3.45
C ALA A 221 -8.97 -3.36 -4.03
N VAL A 222 -8.89 -4.48 -3.31
CA VAL A 222 -9.51 -5.76 -3.72
C VAL A 222 -11.03 -5.65 -3.79
N GLN A 223 -11.64 -4.94 -2.84
CA GLN A 223 -13.09 -4.69 -2.81
C GLN A 223 -13.52 -3.56 -3.76
N LEU A 224 -12.58 -2.92 -4.46
CA LEU A 224 -12.81 -1.72 -5.28
C LEU A 224 -13.48 -0.58 -4.50
N ALA A 225 -13.25 -0.52 -3.18
CA ALA A 225 -13.79 0.50 -2.30
C ALA A 225 -13.10 1.85 -2.57
N PRO A 226 -13.85 2.96 -2.81
CA PRO A 226 -13.27 4.28 -3.05
C PRO A 226 -12.32 4.76 -1.96
N SER A 227 -12.59 4.38 -0.71
CA SER A 227 -11.76 4.70 0.46
C SER A 227 -10.33 4.16 0.35
N GLY A 228 -10.15 2.95 -0.22
CA GLY A 228 -8.82 2.35 -0.40
C GLY A 228 -7.96 3.13 -1.39
N PHE A 229 -8.57 3.63 -2.47
CA PHE A 229 -7.87 4.46 -3.47
C PHE A 229 -7.50 5.84 -2.91
N ILE A 230 -8.41 6.47 -2.16
CA ILE A 230 -8.11 7.76 -1.50
C ILE A 230 -6.97 7.58 -0.49
N PHE A 231 -7.01 6.52 0.31
CA PHE A 231 -5.94 6.20 1.26
C PHE A 231 -4.62 5.93 0.55
N MET A 232 -4.62 5.18 -0.55
CA MET A 232 -3.44 4.92 -1.37
C MET A 232 -2.79 6.22 -1.86
N MET A 233 -3.59 7.14 -2.43
CA MET A 233 -3.08 8.43 -2.90
C MET A 233 -2.53 9.27 -1.75
N SER A 234 -3.20 9.27 -0.60
CA SER A 234 -2.77 10.02 0.59
C SER A 234 -1.43 9.50 1.13
N VAL A 235 -1.27 8.17 1.24
CA VAL A 235 0.00 7.56 1.67
C VAL A 235 1.11 7.82 0.66
N TRP A 236 0.82 7.76 -0.64
CA TRP A 236 1.81 8.03 -1.68
C TRP A 236 2.29 9.49 -1.64
N ILE A 237 1.38 10.46 -1.63
CA ILE A 237 1.71 11.89 -1.53
C ILE A 237 2.48 12.15 -0.22
N GLY A 238 1.98 11.64 0.91
CA GLY A 238 2.62 11.78 2.21
C GLY A 238 4.04 11.20 2.22
N GLY A 239 4.24 10.03 1.61
CA GLY A 239 5.54 9.39 1.48
C GLY A 239 6.52 10.19 0.61
N VAL A 240 6.07 10.70 -0.53
CA VAL A 240 6.88 11.55 -1.42
C VAL A 240 7.27 12.85 -0.72
N VAL A 241 6.31 13.54 -0.10
CA VAL A 241 6.54 14.79 0.64
C VAL A 241 7.49 14.55 1.82
N THR A 242 7.26 13.50 2.61
CA THR A 242 8.13 13.14 3.74
C THR A 242 9.55 12.83 3.27
N THR A 243 9.69 12.11 2.16
CA THR A 243 11.01 11.82 1.57
C THR A 243 11.71 13.10 1.13
N PHE A 244 10.98 14.01 0.46
CA PHE A 244 11.53 15.29 0.02
C PHE A 244 11.96 16.16 1.20
N LEU A 245 11.15 16.26 2.25
CA LEU A 245 11.46 17.03 3.46
C LEU A 245 12.62 16.41 4.25
N PHE A 246 12.63 15.09 4.40
CA PHE A 246 13.62 14.38 5.22
C PHE A 246 15.00 14.35 4.56
N TYR A 247 15.07 14.09 3.25
CA TYR A 247 16.33 14.01 2.50
C TYR A 247 16.70 15.32 1.77
N ARG A 248 15.82 16.33 1.79
CA ARG A 248 16.04 17.67 1.20
C ARG A 248 16.59 17.60 -0.23
N SER A 249 15.99 16.70 -1.03
CA SER A 249 16.34 16.40 -2.43
C SER A 249 17.80 16.04 -2.72
N ARG A 250 18.60 15.64 -1.72
CA ARG A 250 19.94 15.10 -1.99
C ARG A 250 19.81 13.73 -2.65
N THR A 251 20.34 13.59 -3.86
CA THR A 251 20.53 12.30 -4.53
C THR A 251 21.58 11.50 -3.76
N ILE A 252 21.13 10.57 -2.92
CA ILE A 252 22.02 9.64 -2.25
C ILE A 252 22.26 8.48 -3.22
N VAL A 253 23.44 8.47 -3.84
CA VAL A 253 23.89 7.33 -4.65
C VAL A 253 24.29 6.22 -3.67
N VAL A 254 23.41 5.23 -3.52
CA VAL A 254 23.71 4.03 -2.72
C VAL A 254 24.71 3.20 -3.51
N ARG A 255 26.01 3.35 -3.21
CA ARG A 255 27.02 2.39 -3.66
C ARG A 255 26.80 1.09 -2.90
N ARG A 256 26.52 0.02 -3.63
CA ARG A 256 26.45 -1.34 -3.05
C ARG A 256 27.89 -1.77 -2.80
N GLU A 257 28.24 -2.06 -1.55
CA GLU A 257 29.43 -2.85 -1.26
C GLU A 257 29.05 -4.30 -1.58
N ASP A 258 29.78 -4.88 -2.55
CA ASP A 258 29.55 -6.23 -3.09
C ASP A 258 29.85 -7.33 -2.05
#